data_AF-A0A3L7PD61-F1
#
_entry.id   AF-A0A3L7PD61-F1
#
_cell.length_a   1.000
_cell.length_b   1.000
_cell.length_c   1.000
_cell.angle_alpha   90.00
_cell.angle_beta   90.00
_cell.angle_gamma   90.00
#
_symmetry.space_group_name_H-M   'P 1'
#
loop_
_entity.id
_entity.type
_entity.pdbx_description
1 polymer ?
#
loop_
_entity_poly.entity_id
_entity_poly.type
_entity_poly.pdbx_seq_one_letter_code
_entity_poly.pdbx_strand_id
1 'polypeptide(L)'
;MPPVDHPQPADDERQKMIDWINSHAMTLKCDEAVFPGRVTVRRLNRSEYNNTVRDLFGVDFQPASSFPADDTGYGFDNIGDVLTLPPVLFERYLEAAEQVTQRAVLAPD
;
A
#
# COMPACT_ATOMS: atom_id res chain seq x y z
N MET A 1 17.41 11.21 10.29
CA MET A 1 18.02 11.48 11.61
C MET A 1 19.41 12.06 11.39
N PRO A 2 19.90 12.96 12.27
CA PRO A 2 21.33 13.25 12.31
C PRO A 2 22.13 11.97 12.58
N PRO A 3 23.39 11.87 12.12
CA PRO A 3 24.27 10.78 12.49
C PRO A 3 24.39 10.65 14.02
N VAL A 4 24.71 9.44 14.49
CA VAL A 4 24.75 9.07 15.91
C VAL A 4 25.59 10.05 16.76
N ASP A 5 26.64 10.60 16.16
CA ASP A 5 27.67 11.38 16.84
C ASP A 5 27.36 12.89 16.89
N HIS A 6 26.19 13.31 16.40
CA HIS A 6 25.81 14.72 16.35
C HIS A 6 24.63 15.03 17.29
N PRO A 7 24.66 16.21 17.95
CA PRO A 7 23.52 16.65 18.75
C PRO A 7 22.29 16.81 17.86
N GLN A 8 21.13 16.45 18.40
CA GLN A 8 19.87 16.81 17.78
C GLN A 8 19.71 18.34 17.79
N PRO A 9 18.95 18.92 16.86
CA PRO A 9 18.58 20.34 16.93
C PRO A 9 17.93 20.69 18.28
N ALA A 10 17.94 21.95 18.68
CA ALA A 10 17.18 22.37 19.87
C ALA A 10 15.66 22.27 19.62
N ASP A 11 14.84 22.28 20.69
CA ASP A 11 13.38 22.19 20.56
C ASP A 11 12.78 23.35 19.77
N ASP A 12 13.32 24.57 19.91
CA ASP A 12 12.87 25.74 19.17
C ASP A 12 13.25 25.66 17.69
N GLU A 13 14.42 25.09 17.37
CA GLU A 13 14.85 24.83 16.00
C GLU A 13 13.98 23.76 15.33
N ARG A 14 13.65 22.68 16.06
CA ARG A 14 12.67 21.68 15.62
C ARG A 14 11.32 22.33 15.34
N GLN A 15 10.84 23.18 16.24
CA GLN A 15 9.54 23.83 16.07
C GLN A 15 9.52 24.74 14.85
N LYS A 16 10.57 25.54 14.64
CA LYS A 16 10.73 26.37 13.42
C LYS A 16 10.70 25.52 12.15
N MET A 17 11.36 24.36 12.15
CA MET A 17 11.34 23.43 11.01
C MET A 17 9.93 22.85 10.79
N ILE A 18 9.25 22.43 11.86
CA ILE A 18 7.87 21.92 11.79
C ILE A 18 6.92 22.98 11.23
N ASP A 19 7.00 24.21 11.73
CA ASP A 19 6.16 25.31 11.27
C ASP A 19 6.45 25.66 9.79
N TRP A 20 7.72 25.62 9.39
CA TRP A 20 8.11 25.77 7.99
C TRP A 20 7.56 24.65 7.10
N ILE A 21 7.66 23.38 7.52
CA ILE A 21 7.10 22.25 6.78
C ILE A 21 5.58 22.40 6.69
N ASN A 22 4.89 22.67 7.79
CA ASN A 22 3.43 22.77 7.79
C ASN A 22 2.92 23.92 6.90
N SER A 23 3.63 25.05 6.90
CA SER A 23 3.28 26.20 6.04
C SER A 23 3.48 25.96 4.54
N HIS A 24 4.29 24.96 4.13
CA HIS A 24 4.62 24.71 2.72
C HIS A 24 4.13 23.34 2.20
N ALA A 25 4.21 22.30 3.02
CA ALA A 25 3.86 20.93 2.65
C ALA A 25 2.33 20.70 2.62
N MET A 26 1.56 21.50 3.37
CA MET A 26 0.09 21.42 3.37
C MET A 26 -0.59 22.52 2.55
N THR A 27 0.16 23.43 1.94
CA THR A 27 -0.39 24.35 0.92
C THR A 27 -0.60 23.61 -0.39
N LEU A 28 -1.63 22.76 -0.42
CA LEU A 28 -2.20 22.24 -1.66
C LEU A 28 -2.89 23.42 -2.35
N LYS A 29 -2.22 24.01 -3.34
CA LYS A 29 -2.87 24.95 -4.25
C LYS A 29 -3.79 24.17 -5.17
N CYS A 30 -5.00 23.88 -4.71
CA CYS A 30 -6.01 23.17 -5.50
C CYS A 30 -6.33 23.88 -6.83
N ASP A 31 -6.13 25.20 -6.90
CA ASP A 31 -6.38 26.02 -8.09
C ASP A 31 -5.25 25.96 -9.13
N GLU A 32 -4.05 25.52 -8.74
CA GLU A 32 -2.89 25.29 -9.62
C GLU A 32 -2.55 23.79 -9.75
N ALA A 33 -3.39 22.92 -9.19
CA ALA A 33 -3.14 21.50 -9.14
C ALA A 33 -3.15 20.91 -10.56
N VAL A 34 -2.00 20.40 -11.00
CA VAL A 34 -1.94 19.49 -12.14
C VAL A 34 -2.74 18.26 -11.75
N PHE A 35 -3.95 18.12 -12.27
CA PHE A 35 -4.73 16.91 -12.09
C PHE A 35 -4.03 15.80 -12.88
N PRO A 36 -3.41 14.80 -12.22
CA PRO A 36 -2.66 13.75 -12.91
C PRO A 36 -3.57 12.80 -13.73
N GLY A 37 -4.87 13.10 -13.82
CA GLY A 37 -5.87 12.29 -14.47
C GLY A 37 -6.51 11.30 -13.49
N ARG A 38 -7.24 10.33 -14.05
CA ARG A 38 -7.85 9.24 -13.29
C ARG A 38 -6.81 8.14 -13.10
N VAL A 39 -6.78 7.57 -11.91
CA VAL A 39 -6.02 6.34 -11.66
C VAL A 39 -6.61 5.24 -12.55
N THR A 40 -5.78 4.57 -13.33
CA THR A 40 -6.18 3.41 -14.13
C THR A 40 -6.62 2.29 -13.19
N VAL A 41 -7.59 1.48 -13.61
CA VAL A 41 -7.98 0.30 -12.84
C VAL A 41 -6.76 -0.62 -12.78
N ARG A 42 -6.26 -0.85 -11.56
CA ARG A 42 -5.15 -1.75 -11.28
C ARG A 42 -5.59 -2.84 -10.31
N ARG A 43 -4.91 -3.98 -10.35
CA ARG A 43 -5.03 -4.97 -9.27
C ARG A 43 -4.38 -4.45 -7.98
N LEU A 44 -4.72 -5.11 -6.88
CA LEU A 44 -4.01 -4.96 -5.61
C LEU A 44 -2.66 -5.67 -5.68
N ASN A 45 -1.64 -5.07 -5.08
CA ASN A 45 -0.37 -5.76 -4.81
C ASN A 45 -0.57 -6.78 -3.66
N ARG A 46 0.44 -7.60 -3.35
CA ARG A 46 0.33 -8.67 -2.34
C ARG A 46 -0.07 -8.16 -0.96
N SER A 47 0.55 -7.07 -0.53
CA SER A 47 0.30 -6.45 0.78
C SER A 47 -1.11 -5.88 0.86
N GLU A 48 -1.52 -5.13 -0.17
CA GLU A 48 -2.86 -4.56 -0.30
C GLU A 48 -3.93 -5.66 -0.36
N TYR A 49 -3.68 -6.76 -1.07
CA TYR A 49 -4.60 -7.89 -1.14
C TYR A 49 -4.78 -8.55 0.23
N ASN A 50 -3.69 -8.84 0.95
CA ASN A 50 -3.76 -9.41 2.30
C ASN A 50 -4.54 -8.51 3.26
N ASN A 51 -4.25 -7.21 3.26
CA ASN A 51 -4.95 -6.24 4.10
C ASN A 51 -6.43 -6.17 3.76
N THR A 52 -6.76 -6.11 2.46
CA THR A 52 -8.15 -6.04 1.99
C THR A 52 -8.93 -7.30 2.36
N VAL A 53 -8.35 -8.48 2.18
CA VAL A 53 -8.98 -9.75 2.56
C VAL A 53 -9.22 -9.82 4.06
N ARG A 54 -8.23 -9.44 4.88
CA ARG A 54 -8.38 -9.38 6.33
C ARG A 54 -9.51 -8.42 6.72
N ASP A 55 -9.53 -7.23 6.14
CA ASP A 55 -10.48 -6.18 6.52
C ASP A 55 -11.92 -6.51 6.06
N LEU A 56 -12.08 -7.20 4.92
CA LEU A 56 -13.40 -7.59 4.41
C LEU A 56 -13.96 -8.86 5.05
N PHE A 57 -13.12 -9.86 5.32
CA PHE A 57 -13.55 -11.19 5.74
C PHE A 57 -13.19 -11.53 7.19
N GLY A 58 -12.40 -10.70 7.87
CA GLY A 58 -11.99 -10.93 9.26
C GLY A 58 -11.02 -12.11 9.45
N VAL A 59 -10.39 -12.59 8.37
CA VAL A 59 -9.48 -13.73 8.41
C VAL A 59 -8.04 -13.28 8.69
N ASP A 60 -7.36 -13.93 9.64
CA ASP A 60 -6.00 -13.59 10.07
C ASP A 60 -4.96 -14.55 9.48
N PHE A 61 -4.73 -14.43 8.17
CA PHE A 61 -3.64 -15.09 7.45
C PHE A 61 -3.25 -14.30 6.20
N GLN A 62 -2.18 -14.73 5.51
CA GLN A 62 -1.65 -14.05 4.32
C GLN A 62 -1.91 -14.88 3.05
N PRO A 63 -3.10 -14.76 2.43
CA PRO A 63 -3.44 -15.51 1.21
C PRO A 63 -2.54 -15.20 0.01
N ALA A 64 -1.97 -13.99 -0.07
CA ALA A 64 -1.03 -13.61 -1.14
C ALA A 64 0.42 -14.09 -0.89
N SER A 65 0.67 -14.93 0.12
CA SER A 65 2.00 -15.47 0.41
C SER A 65 2.56 -16.34 -0.71
N SER A 66 1.70 -17.04 -1.45
CA SER A 66 2.06 -17.89 -2.60
C SER A 66 2.13 -17.15 -3.94
N PHE A 67 1.82 -15.85 -3.96
CA PHE A 67 1.81 -15.08 -5.20
C PHE A 67 3.25 -14.81 -5.67
N PRO A 68 3.48 -14.74 -6.99
CA PRO A 68 4.70 -14.15 -7.53
C PRO A 68 4.94 -12.75 -6.95
N ALA A 69 6.21 -12.33 -6.91
CA ALA A 69 6.54 -10.96 -6.53
C ALA A 69 5.86 -9.96 -7.48
N ASP A 70 5.43 -8.83 -6.94
CA ASP A 70 4.90 -7.73 -7.73
C ASP A 70 6.04 -7.02 -8.46
N ASP A 71 5.78 -6.59 -9.70
CA ASP A 71 6.72 -5.76 -10.45
C ASP A 71 6.84 -4.38 -9.79
N THR A 72 8.07 -3.86 -9.73
CA THR A 72 8.35 -2.54 -9.16
C THR A 72 8.52 -1.49 -10.25
N GLY A 73 7.78 -0.38 -10.14
CA GLY A 73 7.91 0.81 -10.98
C GLY A 73 8.35 2.00 -10.14
N TYR A 74 9.41 2.71 -10.55
CA TYR A 74 9.96 3.86 -9.81
C TYR A 74 10.31 3.56 -8.33
N GLY A 75 10.59 2.30 -8.00
CA GLY A 75 10.86 1.85 -6.63
C GLY A 75 9.63 1.48 -5.80
N PHE A 76 8.43 1.51 -6.39
CA PHE A 76 7.17 1.16 -5.73
C PHE A 76 6.51 -0.06 -6.39
N ASP A 77 5.89 -0.92 -5.59
CA ASP A 77 5.23 -2.16 -6.00
C ASP A 77 3.70 -2.01 -6.15
N ASN A 78 3.20 -0.77 -6.13
CA ASN A 78 1.77 -0.44 -6.23
C ASN A 78 1.45 0.40 -7.49
N ILE A 79 2.37 0.46 -8.45
CA ILE A 79 2.23 1.22 -9.69
C ILE A 79 1.44 0.41 -10.71
N GLY A 80 0.23 0.88 -11.05
CA GLY A 80 -0.69 0.17 -11.94
C GLY A 80 -0.11 -0.19 -13.32
N ASP A 81 0.76 0.66 -13.86
CA ASP A 81 1.34 0.49 -15.21
C ASP A 81 2.30 -0.71 -15.33
N VAL A 82 2.82 -1.21 -14.21
CA VAL A 82 3.69 -2.39 -14.16
C VAL A 82 3.00 -3.60 -13.54
N LEU A 83 1.85 -3.42 -12.88
CA LEU A 83 1.10 -4.53 -12.28
C LEU A 83 0.31 -5.30 -13.33
N THR A 84 0.94 -6.31 -13.90
CA THR A 84 0.29 -7.24 -14.84
C THR A 84 -0.43 -8.38 -14.12
N LEU A 85 -1.27 -9.12 -14.86
CA LEU A 85 -1.93 -10.34 -14.37
C LEU A 85 -1.44 -11.57 -15.15
N PRO A 86 -0.27 -12.14 -14.80
CA PRO A 86 0.21 -13.37 -15.42
C PRO A 86 -0.75 -14.55 -15.14
N PRO A 87 -0.82 -15.56 -16.03
CA PRO A 87 -1.65 -16.75 -15.80
C PRO A 87 -1.42 -17.42 -14.44
N VAL A 88 -0.16 -17.55 -14.02
CA VAL A 88 0.18 -18.14 -12.71
C VAL A 88 -0.36 -17.31 -11.54
N LEU A 89 -0.42 -15.99 -11.65
CA LEU A 89 -1.01 -15.15 -10.60
C LEU A 89 -2.53 -15.34 -10.55
N PHE A 90 -3.18 -15.51 -11.70
CA PHE A 90 -4.60 -15.81 -11.76
C PHE A 90 -4.93 -17.15 -11.08
N GLU A 91 -4.13 -18.18 -11.31
CA GLU A 91 -4.27 -19.47 -10.62
C GLU A 91 -4.13 -19.32 -9.10
N ARG A 92 -3.16 -18.52 -8.64
CA ARG A 92 -2.98 -18.25 -7.20
C ARG A 92 -4.12 -17.44 -6.59
N TYR A 93 -4.75 -16.54 -7.35
CA TYR A 93 -5.96 -15.86 -6.89
C TYR A 93 -7.11 -16.83 -6.64
N LEU A 94 -7.30 -17.83 -7.51
CA LEU A 94 -8.33 -18.85 -7.31
C LEU A 94 -8.06 -19.69 -6.06
N GLU A 95 -6.82 -20.15 -5.89
CA GLU A 95 -6.40 -20.89 -4.70
C GLU A 95 -6.57 -20.06 -3.41
N ALA A 96 -6.17 -18.78 -3.44
CA ALA A 96 -6.40 -17.86 -2.34
C ALA A 96 -7.89 -17.68 -2.01
N ALA A 97 -8.75 -17.55 -3.03
CA ALA A 97 -10.19 -17.42 -2.82
C ALA A 97 -10.80 -18.66 -2.15
N GLU A 98 -10.34 -19.86 -2.51
CA GLU A 98 -10.74 -21.10 -1.81
C GLU A 98 -10.30 -21.09 -0.34
N GLN A 99 -9.06 -20.71 -0.07
CA GLN A 99 -8.55 -20.64 1.31
C GLN A 99 -9.28 -19.60 2.17
N VAL A 100 -9.66 -18.46 1.57
CA VAL A 100 -10.42 -17.39 2.23
C VAL A 100 -11.85 -17.87 2.51
N THR A 101 -12.53 -18.45 1.53
CA THR A 101 -13.91 -18.93 1.71
C THR A 101 -13.99 -20.04 2.74
N GLN A 102 -13.05 -20.99 2.76
CA GLN A 102 -12.99 -22.04 3.79
C GLN A 102 -12.86 -21.51 5.22
N ARG A 103 -12.27 -20.34 5.40
CA ARG A 103 -12.06 -19.72 6.73
C ARG A 103 -13.16 -18.72 7.10
N ALA A 104 -13.66 -17.99 6.11
CA ALA A 104 -14.67 -16.95 6.31
C ALA A 104 -16.09 -17.53 6.40
N VAL A 105 -16.37 -18.62 5.69
CA VAL A 105 -17.69 -19.26 5.68
C VAL A 105 -17.76 -20.28 6.82
N LEU A 106 -18.50 -19.94 7.87
CA LEU A 106 -18.88 -20.90 8.90
C LEU A 106 -19.94 -21.83 8.30
N ALA A 107 -19.63 -23.12 8.16
CA ALA A 107 -20.67 -24.12 7.87
C ALA A 107 -21.58 -24.23 9.10
N PRO A 108 -22.92 -24.20 8.94
CA PRO A 108 -23.82 -24.52 10.03
C PRO A 108 -23.63 -25.98 10.44
N ASP A 109 -23.73 -26.25 11.74
CA ASP A 109 -23.75 -27.61 12.31
C ASP A 109 -24.91 -28.46 11.76
#